data_AF-A0A7J8UXM8-F1
#
_entry.id   AF-A0A7J8UXM8-F1
#
_cell.length_a   1.000
_cell.length_b   1.000
_cell.length_c   1.000
_cell.angle_alpha   90.00
_cell.angle_beta   90.00
_cell.angle_gamma   90.00
#
_symmetry.space_group_name_H-M   'P 1'
#
loop_
_entity.id
_entity.type
_entity.pdbx_description
1 polymer ?
#
loop_
_entity_poly.entity_id
_entity_poly.type
_entity_poly.pdbx_seq_one_letter_code
_entity_poly.pdbx_strand_id
1 'polypeptide(L)'
;MWVTDECKNSFMEMKWKKVHRYIVFKIDEKSRLVTVDKVGGPGESYDDLTASLPIDDCRYAVFDFDFVTVDNCRKSKLFFIAWFVVFP
;
A
#
# COMPACT_ATOMS: atom_id res chain seq x y z
N MET A 1 12.12 4.11 -14.79
CA MET A 1 11.07 3.30 -14.13
C MET A 1 9.74 3.86 -14.57
N TRP A 2 8.82 3.01 -15.01
CA TRP A 2 7.46 3.42 -15.37
C TRP A 2 6.47 2.77 -14.42
N VAL A 3 5.43 3.51 -14.07
CA VAL A 3 4.35 3.03 -13.21
C VAL A 3 3.20 2.58 -14.12
N THR A 4 2.74 1.33 -13.96
CA THR A 4 1.61 0.84 -14.75
C THR A 4 0.34 1.63 -14.45
N ASP A 5 -0.56 1.72 -15.42
CA ASP A 5 -1.84 2.41 -15.22
C ASP A 5 -2.71 1.71 -14.17
N GLU A 6 -2.53 0.40 -13.98
CA GLU A 6 -3.13 -0.36 -12.87
C GLU A 6 -2.75 0.24 -11.51
N CYS A 7 -1.47 0.55 -11.27
CA CYS A 7 -1.05 1.17 -10.01
C CYS A 7 -1.75 2.51 -9.76
N LYS A 8 -1.88 3.33 -10.81
CA LYS A 8 -2.57 4.63 -10.72
C LYS A 8 -4.06 4.43 -10.43
N ASN A 9 -4.69 3.49 -11.11
CA ASN A 9 -6.11 3.19 -10.94
C ASN A 9 -6.38 2.69 -9.52
N SER A 10 -5.64 1.70 -9.02
CA SER A 10 -5.80 1.19 -7.65
C SER A 10 -5.62 2.29 -6.60
N PHE A 11 -4.61 3.15 -6.78
CA PHE A 11 -4.39 4.29 -5.88
C PHE A 11 -5.53 5.32 -5.94
N MET A 12 -6.05 5.63 -7.13
CA MET A 12 -7.21 6.52 -7.26
C MET A 12 -8.47 5.90 -6.61
N GLU A 13 -8.68 4.60 -6.75
CA GLU A 13 -9.79 3.91 -6.09
C GLU A 13 -9.68 3.96 -4.57
N MET A 14 -8.49 3.73 -4.02
CA MET A 14 -8.23 3.92 -2.59
C MET A 14 -8.51 5.36 -2.16
N LYS A 15 -7.90 6.34 -2.83
CA LYS A 15 -7.96 7.75 -2.42
C LYS A 15 -9.37 8.33 -2.51
N TRP A 16 -10.11 8.01 -3.56
CA TRP A 16 -11.41 8.62 -3.84
C TRP A 16 -12.59 7.77 -3.40
N LYS A 17 -12.54 6.45 -3.61
CA LYS A 17 -13.64 5.55 -3.26
C LYS A 17 -13.48 4.92 -1.87
N LYS A 18 -12.29 4.99 -1.26
CA LYS A 18 -11.96 4.38 0.04
C LYS A 18 -12.31 2.88 0.11
N VAL A 19 -12.15 2.18 -1.01
CA VAL A 19 -12.49 0.74 -1.14
C VAL A 19 -11.36 -0.18 -0.73
N HIS A 20 -10.13 0.32 -0.68
CA HIS A 20 -8.93 -0.47 -0.38
C HIS A 20 -8.25 0.07 0.87
N ARG A 21 -7.84 -0.81 1.78
CA ARG A 21 -7.14 -0.40 3.01
C ARG A 21 -5.66 -0.16 2.77
N TYR A 22 -5.05 -0.98 1.93
CA TYR A 22 -3.66 -0.82 1.51
C TYR A 22 -3.47 -1.30 0.08
N ILE A 23 -2.37 -0.86 -0.55
CA ILE A 23 -1.89 -1.36 -1.83
C ILE A 23 -0.40 -1.59 -1.66
N VAL A 24 0.06 -2.79 -2.03
CA VAL A 24 1.48 -3.13 -2.13
C VAL A 24 1.89 -3.09 -3.59
N PHE A 25 3.02 -2.45 -3.86
CA PHE A 25 3.65 -2.35 -5.16
C PHE A 25 4.99 -3.07 -5.15
N LYS A 26 5.29 -3.72 -6.26
CA LYS A 26 6.61 -4.30 -6.53
C LYS A 26 7.24 -3.66 -7.75
N ILE A 27 8.57 -3.65 -7.76
CA ILE A 27 9.35 -3.29 -8.93
C ILE A 27 9.77 -4.59 -9.60
N ASP A 28 9.37 -4.77 -10.85
CA ASP A 28 9.89 -5.86 -11.68
C ASP A 28 11.28 -5.46 -12.19
N GLU A 29 12.32 -6.19 -11.79
CA GLU A 29 13.72 -5.87 -12.12
C GLU A 29 14.02 -5.93 -13.62
N LYS A 30 13.36 -6.84 -14.35
CA LYS A 30 13.62 -7.07 -15.78
C LYS A 30 13.05 -5.93 -16.62
N SER A 31 11.79 -5.59 -16.36
CA SER A 31 11.04 -4.56 -17.10
C SER A 31 11.22 -3.16 -16.53
N ARG A 32 11.74 -3.04 -15.30
CA ARG A 32 11.85 -1.78 -14.53
C ARG A 32 10.49 -1.08 -14.36
N LEU A 33 9.43 -1.87 -14.30
CA LEU A 33 8.06 -1.41 -14.13
C LEU A 33 7.62 -1.56 -12.67
N VAL A 34 6.91 -0.56 -12.17
CA VAL A 34 6.17 -0.66 -10.90
C VAL A 34 4.81 -1.26 -11.20
N THR A 35 4.52 -2.39 -10.56
CA THR A 35 3.27 -3.14 -10.71
C THR A 35 2.60 -3.34 -9.35
N VAL A 36 1.30 -3.62 -9.36
CA VAL A 36 0.56 -3.96 -8.14
C VAL A 36 0.93 -5.39 -7.73
N ASP A 37 1.32 -5.55 -6.48
CA ASP A 37 1.61 -6.86 -5.88
C ASP A 37 0.41 -7.39 -5.11
N LYS A 38 -0.23 -6.52 -4.32
CA LYS A 38 -1.44 -6.84 -3.56
C LYS A 38 -2.33 -5.61 -3.39
N VAL A 39 -3.63 -5.81 -3.41
CA VAL A 39 -4.62 -4.82 -3.00
C VAL A 39 -5.38 -5.37 -1.81
N GLY A 40 -5.31 -4.68 -0.67
CA GLY A 40 -6.01 -5.05 0.54
C GLY A 40 -7.44 -4.53 0.53
N GLY A 41 -8.41 -5.41 0.81
CA GLY A 41 -9.82 -5.04 0.90
C GLY A 41 -10.13 -4.08 2.07
N PRO A 42 -11.36 -3.56 2.16
CA PRO A 42 -11.73 -2.56 3.17
C PRO A 42 -11.80 -3.14 4.60
N GLY A 43 -11.93 -4.46 4.73
CA GLY A 43 -11.95 -5.16 6.01
C GLY A 43 -10.59 -5.67 6.48
N GLU A 44 -9.54 -5.54 5.67
CA GLU A 44 -8.19 -5.96 6.06
C GLU A 44 -7.56 -4.95 7.01
N SER A 45 -6.65 -5.44 7.84
CA SER A 45 -6.01 -4.72 8.93
C SER A 45 -4.55 -4.35 8.58
N TYR A 46 -3.88 -3.66 9.50
CA TYR A 46 -2.45 -3.39 9.39
C TYR A 46 -1.63 -4.70 9.42
N ASP A 47 -2.06 -5.69 10.21
CA ASP A 47 -1.36 -6.97 10.29
C ASP A 47 -1.39 -7.70 8.94
N ASP A 48 -2.51 -7.64 8.22
CA ASP A 48 -2.65 -8.20 6.86
C ASP A 48 -1.72 -7.53 5.84
N LEU A 49 -1.52 -6.21 5.97
CA LEU A 49 -0.50 -5.49 5.20
C LEU A 49 0.89 -6.01 5.55
N THR A 50 1.26 -6.09 6.83
CA THR A 50 2.60 -6.55 7.22
C THR A 50 2.87 -7.98 6.78
N ALA A 51 1.86 -8.86 6.81
CA ALA A 51 1.96 -10.23 6.32
C ALA A 51 2.17 -10.32 4.79
N SER A 52 1.85 -9.25 4.06
CA SER A 52 2.10 -9.14 2.62
C SER A 52 3.47 -8.54 2.26
N LEU A 53 4.23 -8.07 3.25
CA LEU A 53 5.58 -7.55 3.04
C LEU A 53 6.61 -8.69 3.21
N PRO A 54 7.37 -9.02 2.16
CA PRO A 54 8.35 -10.10 2.21
C PRO A 54 9.58 -9.73 3.06
N ILE A 55 10.21 -10.73 3.69
CA ILE A 55 11.42 -10.53 4.51
C ILE A 55 12.71 -10.55 3.68
N ASP A 56 12.64 -10.95 2.41
CA ASP A 56 13.77 -11.19 1.52
C ASP A 56 13.79 -10.25 0.30
N ASP A 57 12.78 -9.39 0.15
CA ASP A 57 12.63 -8.49 -0.99
C ASP A 57 12.03 -7.14 -0.57
N CYS A 58 12.29 -6.09 -1.35
CA CYS A 58 11.79 -4.74 -1.08
C CYS A 58 10.41 -4.52 -1.71
N ARG A 59 9.58 -3.72 -1.05
CA ARG A 59 8.24 -3.34 -1.53
C ARG A 59 7.95 -1.87 -1.25
N TYR A 60 7.05 -1.29 -2.03
CA TYR A 60 6.40 -0.03 -1.66
C TYR A 60 4.98 -0.35 -1.26
N ALA A 61 4.42 0.38 -0.29
CA ALA A 61 3.02 0.26 0.05
C ALA A 61 2.39 1.63 0.29
N VAL A 62 1.09 1.71 0.05
CA VAL A 62 0.24 2.81 0.53
C VAL A 62 -0.78 2.22 1.49
N PHE A 63 -0.95 2.85 2.64
CA PHE A 63 -1.91 2.43 3.66
C PHE A 63 -2.81 3.61 4.05
N ASP A 64 -4.13 3.44 3.99
CA ASP A 64 -5.08 4.42 4.51
C ASP A 64 -5.36 4.14 5.98
N PHE A 65 -4.70 4.89 6.85
CA PHE A 65 -4.85 4.77 8.29
C PHE A 65 -6.03 5.62 8.76
N ASP A 66 -7.14 4.96 9.06
CA ASP A 66 -8.26 5.60 9.75
C ASP A 66 -8.04 5.61 11.27
N PHE A 67 -8.24 6.77 11.88
CA PHE A 67 -8.16 6.96 13.32
C PHE A 67 -9.26 7.90 13.82
N VAL A 68 -9.59 7.77 15.10
CA VAL A 68 -10.55 8.65 15.79
C VAL A 68 -9.75 9.60 16.67
N THR A 69 -10.00 10.90 16.51
CA THR A 69 -9.40 11.94 17.35
C THR A 69 -10.09 12.04 18.71
N VAL A 70 -9.47 12.74 19.66
CA VAL A 70 -10.05 12.98 20.99
C VAL A 70 -11.42 13.65 20.94
N ASP A 71 -11.69 14.43 19.89
CA ASP A 71 -12.98 15.08 19.63
C ASP A 71 -14.00 14.16 18.95
N ASN A 72 -13.77 12.85 18.96
CA ASN A 72 -14.59 11.82 18.31
C ASN A 72 -14.78 12.02 16.79
N CYS A 73 -13.89 12.79 16.15
CA CYS A 73 -13.89 12.97 14.70
C CYS A 73 -13.04 11.88 14.03
N ARG A 74 -13.65 11.15 13.09
CA ARG A 74 -12.94 10.20 12.23
C ARG A 74 -12.10 10.95 11.20
N LYS A 75 -10.81 10.61 11.13
CA LYS A 75 -9.87 11.13 10.14
C LYS A 75 -9.14 9.95 9.50
N SER A 76 -8.71 10.14 8.26
CA SER A 76 -7.86 9.18 7.57
C SER A 76 -6.60 9.86 7.08
N LYS A 77 -5.50 9.11 7.04
CA LYS A 77 -4.22 9.60 6.52
C LYS A 77 -3.57 8.52 5.69
N LEU A 78 -3.24 8.86 4.46
CA LEU A 78 -2.48 7.98 3.58
C LEU A 78 -1.01 8.00 4.00
N PHE A 79 -0.47 6.83 4.30
CA PHE A 79 0.94 6.60 4.54
C PHE A 79 1.56 5.93 3.33
N PHE A 80 2.62 6.54 2.80
CA PHE A 80 3.49 5.89 1.81
C PHE A 80 4.65 5.23 2.57
N ILE A 81 4.79 3.92 2.39
CA ILE A 81 5.74 3.07 3.11
C ILE A 81 6.73 2.54 2.09
N ALA A 82 8.02 2.75 2.36
CA ALA A 82 9.11 2.10 1.64
C ALA A 82 9.65 0.99 2.54
N TRP A 83 9.38 -0.26 2.16
CA TRP A 83 9.81 -1.44 2.90
C TRP A 83 11.16 -1.91 2.36
N PHE A 84 12.19 -1.79 3.19
CA PHE A 84 13.56 -2.20 2.90
C PHE A 84 13.95 -3.34 3.81
N VAL A 85 14.44 -4.42 3.20
CA VAL A 85 15.06 -5.53 3.92
C VAL A 85 16.54 -5.22 4.10
N VAL A 86 17.00 -5.23 5.34
CA VAL A 86 18.42 -5.16 5.65
C VAL A 86 18.96 -6.58 5.66
N PHE A 87 19.79 -6.92 4.68
CA PHE A 87 20.55 -8.17 4.72
C PHE A 87 21.66 -8.03 5.78
N PRO A 88 21.82 -9.02 6.68
CA PRO A 88 22.90 -9.03 7.67
C PRO A 88 24.29 -9.15 7.03
#